data_AF-A0A964MET5-F1
#
_entry.id   AF-A0A964MET5-F1
#
_cell.length_a   1.000
_cell.length_b   1.000
_cell.length_c   1.000
_cell.angle_alpha   90.00
_cell.angle_beta   90.00
_cell.angle_gamma   90.00
#
_symmetry.space_group_name_H-M   'P 1'
#
loop_
_entity.id
_entity.type
_entity.pdbx_description
1 polymer ?
#
loop_
_entity_poly.entity_id
_entity_poly.type
_entity_poly.pdbx_seq_one_letter_code
_entity_poly.pdbx_strand_id
1 'polypeptide(L)'
;VPTDPVARLDVSLLSDHLLDPILGITDLRRDKRIDFVGGIRGLAELERRVNSGEMAAAFALHPTQMEDLMAVADNNQVMPPKSTWFEPKLADGLVSHVLD
;
A
#
# COMPACT_ATOMS: atom_id res chain seq x y z
N VAL A 1 10.55 -15.99 0.28
CA VAL A 1 9.93 -14.83 -0.39
C VAL A 1 9.87 -15.13 -1.88
N PRO A 2 8.72 -14.91 -2.54
CA PRO A 2 8.56 -15.14 -3.98
C PRO A 2 9.60 -14.37 -4.83
N THR A 3 9.84 -14.84 -6.05
CA THR A 3 10.70 -14.14 -7.01
C THR A 3 9.92 -13.14 -7.87
N ASP A 4 8.60 -13.32 -8.00
CA ASP A 4 7.72 -12.37 -8.68
C ASP A 4 7.73 -11.02 -7.95
N PRO A 5 7.91 -9.89 -8.67
CA PRO A 5 8.13 -8.59 -8.07
C PRO A 5 6.89 -8.06 -7.35
N VAL A 6 5.68 -8.49 -7.71
CA VAL A 6 4.45 -8.11 -7.02
C VAL A 6 4.25 -8.98 -5.77
N ALA A 7 4.38 -10.31 -5.89
CA ALA A 7 4.12 -11.26 -4.81
C ALA A 7 5.14 -11.15 -3.66
N ARG A 8 6.32 -10.59 -3.92
CA ARG A 8 7.34 -10.35 -2.87
C ARG A 8 7.13 -9.08 -2.05
N LEU A 9 6.25 -8.18 -2.49
CA LEU A 9 5.98 -6.94 -1.74
C LEU A 9 5.35 -7.27 -0.39
N ASP A 10 5.75 -6.54 0.66
CA ASP A 10 5.23 -6.72 2.02
C ASP A 10 3.70 -6.70 2.08
N VAL A 11 3.06 -5.82 1.29
CA VAL A 11 1.60 -5.73 1.21
C VAL A 11 0.96 -6.97 0.61
N SER A 12 1.61 -7.59 -0.39
CA SER A 12 1.14 -8.82 -1.03
C SER A 12 1.31 -9.98 -0.07
N LEU A 13 2.47 -10.07 0.60
CA LEU A 13 2.72 -11.08 1.63
C LEU A 13 1.73 -10.97 2.79
N LEU A 14 1.42 -9.75 3.26
CA LEU A 14 0.41 -9.53 4.28
C LEU A 14 -0.98 -9.99 3.81
N SER A 15 -1.35 -9.66 2.57
CA SER A 15 -2.63 -10.06 1.98
C SER A 15 -2.74 -11.59 1.86
N ASP A 16 -1.76 -12.21 1.22
CA ASP A 16 -1.77 -13.62 0.81
C ASP A 16 -1.60 -14.59 1.98
N HIS A 17 -0.95 -14.16 3.06
CA HIS A 17 -0.67 -15.01 4.21
C HIS A 17 -1.55 -14.73 5.43
N LEU A 18 -2.14 -13.53 5.54
CA LEU A 18 -2.90 -13.14 6.73
C LEU A 18 -4.29 -12.57 6.40
N LEU A 19 -4.37 -11.52 5.58
CA LEU A 19 -5.65 -10.83 5.39
C LEU A 19 -6.68 -11.71 4.70
N ASP A 20 -6.30 -12.41 3.63
CA ASP A 20 -7.20 -13.31 2.91
C ASP A 20 -7.43 -14.62 3.70
N PRO A 21 -6.44 -15.52 3.87
CA PRO A 21 -6.71 -16.86 4.38
C PRO A 21 -7.15 -16.92 5.85
N ILE A 22 -6.79 -15.93 6.67
CA ILE A 22 -7.06 -15.94 8.11
C ILE A 22 -8.18 -14.95 8.47
N LEU A 23 -8.16 -13.74 7.91
CA LEU A 23 -9.15 -12.70 8.24
C LEU A 23 -10.31 -12.63 7.23
N GLY A 24 -10.22 -13.32 6.10
CA GLY A 24 -11.24 -13.35 5.05
C GLY A 24 -11.42 -12.01 4.34
N ILE A 25 -10.40 -11.15 4.32
CA ILE A 25 -10.39 -9.84 3.64
C ILE A 25 -9.77 -10.04 2.26
N THR A 26 -10.62 -10.33 1.26
CA THR A 26 -10.17 -10.71 -0.08
C THR A 26 -10.10 -9.53 -1.07
N ASP A 27 -10.82 -8.44 -0.79
CA ASP A 27 -10.81 -7.22 -1.62
C ASP A 27 -10.56 -5.99 -0.75
N LEU A 28 -9.29 -5.56 -0.71
CA LEU A 28 -8.82 -4.40 0.03
C LEU A 28 -9.46 -3.07 -0.41
N ARG A 29 -10.15 -3.03 -1.56
CA ARG A 29 -10.82 -1.82 -2.07
C ARG A 29 -12.27 -1.73 -1.60
N ARG A 30 -12.89 -2.84 -1.20
CA ARG A 30 -14.33 -2.93 -0.92
C ARG A 30 -14.66 -3.44 0.47
N ASP A 31 -13.80 -4.23 1.08
CA ASP A 31 -14.05 -4.75 2.43
C ASP A 31 -14.07 -3.58 3.43
N LYS A 32 -15.17 -3.45 4.16
CA LYS A 32 -15.38 -2.37 5.13
C LYS A 32 -14.61 -2.58 6.44
N ARG A 33 -14.02 -3.76 6.64
CA ARG A 33 -13.24 -4.12 7.84
C ARG A 33 -11.78 -3.67 7.77
N ILE A 34 -11.35 -3.14 6.63
CA ILE A 34 -10.00 -2.60 6.45
C ILE A 34 -10.07 -1.13 6.05
N ASP A 35 -9.18 -0.32 6.62
CA ASP A 35 -9.02 1.08 6.27
C ASP A 35 -7.53 1.45 6.29
N PHE A 36 -7.20 2.57 5.65
CA PHE A 36 -5.83 3.00 5.42
C PHE A 36 -5.57 4.38 6.03
N VAL A 37 -4.52 4.47 6.82
CA VAL A 37 -4.00 5.74 7.34
C VAL A 37 -3.02 6.32 6.32
N GLY A 38 -3.28 7.53 5.86
CA GLY A 38 -2.38 8.23 4.93
C GLY A 38 -1.03 8.55 5.57
N GLY A 39 0.04 8.53 4.77
CA GLY A 39 1.43 8.65 5.24
C GLY A 39 1.71 9.85 6.14
N ILE A 40 1.06 10.99 5.90
CA ILE A 40 1.22 12.22 6.70
C ILE A 40 0.81 12.07 8.18
N ARG A 41 -0.10 11.15 8.51
CA ARG A 41 -0.53 10.92 9.90
C ARG A 41 0.38 9.93 10.61
N GLY A 42 0.98 9.00 9.86
CA GLY A 42 1.97 8.04 10.35
C GLY A 42 1.45 7.07 11.42
N LEU A 43 2.39 6.53 12.19
CA LEU A 43 2.14 5.47 13.19
C LEU A 43 1.23 5.92 14.34
N ALA A 44 1.28 7.20 14.73
CA ALA A 44 0.49 7.72 15.84
C ALA A 44 -1.03 7.59 15.59
N GLU A 45 -1.48 7.79 14.35
CA GLU A 45 -2.90 7.60 14.01
C GLU A 45 -3.29 6.13 13.95
N LEU A 46 -2.40 5.23 13.50
CA LEU A 46 -2.65 3.78 13.58
C LEU A 46 -2.84 3.35 15.03
N GLU A 47 -1.93 3.76 15.91
CA GLU A 47 -1.98 3.45 17.34
C GLU A 47 -3.25 4.03 18.00
N ARG A 48 -3.62 5.28 17.68
CA ARG A 48 -4.84 5.91 18.18
C ARG A 48 -6.08 5.10 17.82
N ARG A 49 -6.22 4.64 16.58
CA ARG A 49 -7.40 3.88 16.09
C ARG A 49 -7.55 2.52 16.77
N VAL A 50 -6.44 1.86 17.06
CA VAL A 50 -6.46 0.59 17.81
C VAL A 50 -6.81 0.87 19.27
N ASN A 51 -6.15 1.82 19.91
CA ASN A 51 -6.37 2.14 21.33
C ASN A 51 -7.77 2.68 21.61
N SER A 52 -8.41 3.35 20.65
CA SER A 52 -9.80 3.80 20.79
C SER A 52 -10.84 2.70 20.55
N GLY A 53 -10.44 1.51 20.11
CA GLY A 53 -11.33 0.42 19.72
C GLY A 53 -12.04 0.65 18.37
N GLU A 54 -11.60 1.63 17.57
CA GLU A 54 -12.14 1.87 16.22
C GLU A 54 -11.74 0.72 15.29
N MET A 55 -10.50 0.23 15.44
CA MET A 55 -9.95 -0.91 14.72
C MET A 55 -9.44 -1.97 15.69
N ALA A 56 -9.52 -3.25 15.31
CA ALA A 56 -9.04 -4.35 16.16
C ALA A 56 -7.51 -4.48 16.17
N ALA A 57 -6.85 -4.11 15.07
CA ALA A 57 -5.40 -4.17 14.90
C ALA A 57 -4.95 -3.18 13.81
N ALA A 58 -3.65 -2.90 13.78
CA ALA A 58 -3.01 -2.10 12.74
C ALA A 58 -1.74 -2.78 12.26
N PHE A 59 -1.44 -2.63 10.96
CA PHE A 59 -0.22 -3.11 10.33
C PHE A 59 0.55 -1.92 9.77
N ALA A 60 1.83 -1.83 10.09
CA ALA A 60 2.76 -0.87 9.50
C ALA A 60 3.79 -1.65 8.69
N LEU A 61 3.96 -1.27 7.43
CA LEU A 61 4.88 -1.92 6.50
C LEU A 61 6.07 -1.01 6.22
N HIS A 62 7.20 -1.60 5.83
CA HIS A 62 8.32 -0.80 5.34
C HIS A 62 7.92 -0.08 4.04
N PRO A 63 8.43 1.14 3.80
CA PRO A 63 8.23 1.80 2.53
C PRO A 63 8.73 0.92 1.39
N THR A 64 7.91 0.76 0.36
CA THR A 64 8.32 0.09 -0.88
C THR A 64 9.52 0.83 -1.47
N GLN A 65 10.58 0.09 -1.78
CA GLN A 65 11.79 0.66 -2.34
C GLN A 65 11.59 1.04 -3.81
N MET A 66 12.40 1.97 -4.31
CA MET A 66 12.30 2.39 -5.71
C MET A 66 12.61 1.23 -6.64
N GLU A 67 13.56 0.37 -6.28
CA GLU A 67 13.95 -0.81 -7.05
C GLU A 67 12.79 -1.80 -7.19
N ASP A 68 11.98 -2.00 -6.14
CA ASP A 68 10.80 -2.87 -6.21
C ASP A 68 9.73 -2.28 -7.14
N LEU A 69 9.52 -0.97 -7.08
CA LEU A 69 8.59 -0.27 -7.95
C LEU A 69 9.01 -0.36 -9.42
N MET A 70 10.30 -0.13 -9.70
CA MET A 70 10.86 -0.26 -11.05
C MET A 70 10.74 -1.70 -11.55
N ALA A 71 11.02 -2.69 -10.70
CA ALA A 71 10.89 -4.10 -11.08
C ALA A 71 9.44 -4.48 -11.45
N VAL A 72 8.44 -3.98 -10.73
CA VAL A 72 7.02 -4.20 -11.10
C VAL A 72 6.70 -3.56 -12.45
N ALA A 73 7.16 -2.34 -12.70
CA ALA A 73 6.94 -1.62 -13.95
C ALA A 73 7.62 -2.30 -15.15
N ASP A 74 8.88 -2.72 -15.00
CA ASP A 74 9.66 -3.40 -16.04
C ASP A 74 9.03 -4.75 -16.44
N ASN A 75 8.28 -5.37 -15.53
CA ASN A 75 7.52 -6.61 -15.79
C ASN A 75 6.09 -6.35 -16.32
N ASN A 76 5.75 -5.12 -16.69
CA ASN A 76 4.40 -4.71 -17.14
C ASN A 76 3.29 -5.08 -16.15
N GLN A 77 3.60 -5.10 -14.85
CA GLN A 77 2.65 -5.40 -13.79
C GLN A 77 2.15 -4.12 -13.10
N VAL A 78 1.11 -4.26 -12.28
CA VAL A 78 0.49 -3.15 -11.56
C VAL A 78 0.77 -3.32 -10.07
N MET A 79 1.14 -2.21 -9.42
CA MET A 79 1.32 -2.19 -7.96
C MET A 79 0.02 -2.61 -7.24
N PRO A 80 0.10 -3.44 -6.19
CA PRO A 80 -1.05 -3.77 -5.37
C PRO A 80 -1.76 -2.52 -4.82
N PRO A 81 -3.08 -2.57 -4.59
CA PRO A 81 -3.78 -1.41 -4.05
C PRO A 81 -3.19 -1.00 -2.70
N LYS A 82 -2.96 0.31 -2.52
CA LYS A 82 -2.52 0.91 -1.26
C LYS A 82 -1.13 0.43 -0.79
N SER A 83 -0.29 -0.01 -1.74
CA SER A 83 1.09 -0.44 -1.49
C SER A 83 2.08 0.71 -1.29
N THR A 84 1.82 1.90 -1.85
CA THR A 84 2.73 3.05 -1.80
C THR A 84 2.00 4.35 -1.45
N TRP A 85 2.77 5.29 -0.87
CA TRP A 85 2.36 6.68 -0.64
C TRP A 85 3.46 7.60 -1.17
N PHE A 86 3.11 8.52 -2.07
CA PHE A 86 4.04 9.51 -2.64
C PHE A 86 3.84 10.88 -2.01
N GLU A 87 4.94 11.56 -1.71
CA GLU A 87 4.96 12.94 -1.23
C GLU A 87 6.07 13.76 -1.93
N PRO A 88 5.74 14.92 -2.52
CA PRO A 88 4.38 15.43 -2.74
C PRO A 88 3.60 14.50 -3.67
N LYS A 89 2.27 14.46 -3.52
CA LYS A 89 1.43 13.84 -4.55
C LYS A 89 1.74 14.53 -5.87
N LEU A 90 1.82 13.74 -6.94
CA LEU A 90 1.95 14.29 -8.29
C LEU A 90 0.87 15.37 -8.47
N ALA A 91 1.29 16.55 -8.93
CA ALA A 91 0.36 17.61 -9.26
C ALA A 91 -0.44 17.13 -10.48
N ASP A 92 -1.61 16.54 -10.22
CA ASP A 92 -2.57 16.20 -11.26
C ASP A 92 -2.89 17.47 -12.06
N GLY A 93 -2.66 17.45 -13.38
CA GLY A 93 -2.88 18.59 -14.27
C GLY A 93 -1.63 19.39 -14.69
N LEU A 94 -0.41 18.93 -14.38
CA LEU A 94 0.81 19.52 -14.94
C LEU A 94 0.95 19.16 -16.43
N VAL A 95 0.78 20.15 -17.31
CA VAL A 95 1.09 20.03 -18.74
C VAL A 95 2.49 20.60 -18.98
N SER A 96 3.43 19.76 -19.42
CA SER A 96 4.74 20.20 -19.89
C SER A 96 4.69 20.37 -21.40
N HIS A 97 4.75 21.61 -21.88
CA HIS A 97 4.92 21.94 -23.29
C HIS A 97 6.37 22.40 -23.47
N VAL A 98 7.17 21.57 -24.14
CA VAL A 98 8.55 21.93 -24.51
C VAL A 98 8.44 23.03 -25.57
N LEU A 99 8.93 24.23 -25.25
CA LEU A 99 9.08 25.31 -26.22
C LEU A 99 10.42 25.09 -26.95
N ASP A 100 10.39 25.24 -28.27
CA ASP A 100 11.58 25.19 -29.13
C ASP A 100 12.63 26.25 -28.75
#